data_AF-A0A8T3MXQ8-F1
#
_entry.id   AF-A0A8T3MXQ8-F1
#
_cell.length_a   1.000
_cell.length_b   1.000
_cell.length_c   1.000
_cell.angle_alpha   90.00
_cell.angle_beta   90.00
_cell.angle_gamma   90.00
#
_symmetry.space_group_name_H-M   'P 1'
#
loop_
_entity.id
_entity.type
_entity.pdbx_description
1 polymer ?
#
loop_
_entity_poly.entity_id
_entity_poly.type
_entity_poly.pdbx_seq_one_letter_code
_entity_poly.pdbx_strand_id
1 'polypeptide(L)'
;LDKCRVRWGQVVSTDGDQVTVLSRPLTYDGHDIGLGERRLETARRSVDGVGFLDPFRPGDWVSLHWGWVCDRLSRRQLHLLRRSTLRQFEITNRRVVHSGAREGIENQS
;
A
#
# COMPACT_ATOMS: atom_id res chain seq x y z
N LEU A 1 -0.90 -3.99 8.69
CA LEU A 1 -0.20 -4.19 7.39
C LEU A 1 -0.29 -2.97 6.47
N ASP A 2 -1.50 -2.45 6.21
CA ASP A 2 -1.73 -1.42 5.19
C ASP A 2 -0.82 -0.19 5.30
N LYS A 3 -0.64 0.30 6.52
CA LYS A 3 0.19 1.49 6.74
C LYS A 3 1.67 1.26 6.44
N CYS A 4 2.21 0.07 6.74
CA CYS A 4 3.63 -0.29 6.55
C CYS A 4 4.01 -0.68 5.12
N ARG A 5 3.05 -0.75 4.19
CA ARG A 5 3.33 -0.90 2.76
C ARG A 5 3.50 0.46 2.14
N VAL A 6 4.38 0.57 1.14
CA VAL A 6 4.40 1.74 0.25
C VAL A 6 3.09 1.76 -0.55
N ARG A 7 2.22 2.73 -0.22
CA ARG A 7 0.97 3.03 -0.94
C ARG A 7 1.21 4.17 -1.92
N TRP A 8 0.17 4.52 -2.67
CA TRP A 8 0.14 5.72 -3.48
C TRP A 8 -1.20 6.43 -3.35
N GLY A 9 -1.18 7.74 -3.53
CA GLY A 9 -2.37 8.57 -3.55
C GLY A 9 -2.22 9.72 -4.55
N GLN A 10 -3.35 10.23 -5.02
CA GLN A 10 -3.37 11.47 -5.80
C GLN A 10 -3.64 12.63 -4.87
N VAL A 11 -2.83 13.68 -4.94
CA VAL A 11 -3.00 14.88 -4.13
C VAL A 11 -4.31 15.56 -4.50
N VAL A 12 -5.13 15.83 -3.49
CA VAL A 12 -6.38 16.58 -3.60
C VAL A 12 -6.17 18.01 -3.12
N SER A 13 -5.49 18.18 -1.99
CA SER A 13 -5.15 19.49 -1.42
C SER A 13 -3.92 19.41 -0.54
N THR A 14 -3.33 20.57 -0.28
CA THR A 14 -2.19 20.76 0.63
C THR A 14 -2.55 21.82 1.64
N ASP A 15 -2.30 21.57 2.92
CA ASP A 15 -2.54 22.50 4.02
C ASP A 15 -1.36 22.46 5.00
N GLY A 16 -0.52 23.50 4.97
CA GLY A 16 0.72 23.56 5.75
C GLY A 16 1.61 22.34 5.54
N ASP A 17 1.83 21.58 6.60
CA ASP A 17 2.65 20.36 6.64
C ASP A 17 1.88 19.08 6.28
N GLN A 18 0.60 19.21 5.92
CA GLN A 18 -0.28 18.11 5.59
C GLN A 18 -0.68 18.12 4.12
N VAL A 19 -0.90 16.93 3.59
CA VAL A 19 -1.38 16.69 2.23
C VAL A 19 -2.57 15.74 2.33
N THR A 20 -3.69 16.15 1.78
CA THR A 20 -4.85 15.28 1.60
C THR A 20 -4.72 14.57 0.27
N VAL A 21 -4.80 13.25 0.30
CA VAL A 21 -4.65 12.41 -0.89
C VAL A 21 -5.83 11.46 -1.04
N LEU A 22 -6.22 11.19 -2.28
CA LEU A 22 -7.15 10.13 -2.63
C LEU A 22 -6.36 8.85 -2.88
N SER A 23 -6.46 7.88 -1.96
CA SER A 23 -5.74 6.61 -2.03
C SER A 23 -6.70 5.42 -1.96
N ARG A 24 -6.17 4.19 -2.07
CA ARG A 24 -6.94 2.96 -1.90
C ARG A 24 -6.33 2.16 -0.74
N PRO A 25 -7.08 1.93 0.36
CA PRO A 25 -6.59 1.14 1.48
C PRO A 25 -6.51 -0.34 1.11
N LEU A 26 -5.68 -1.10 1.82
CA LEU A 26 -5.73 -2.55 1.78
C LEU A 26 -7.04 -3.05 2.41
N THR A 27 -7.67 -4.02 1.77
CA THR A 27 -8.81 -4.77 2.30
C THR A 27 -8.46 -6.23 2.43
N TYR A 28 -9.11 -6.91 3.36
CA TYR A 28 -9.08 -8.36 3.53
C TYR A 28 -10.52 -8.83 3.77
N ASP A 29 -10.98 -9.81 3.00
CA ASP A 29 -12.35 -10.32 3.08
C ASP A 29 -12.48 -11.63 3.88
N GLY A 30 -11.39 -12.08 4.52
CA GLY A 30 -11.32 -13.38 5.18
C GLY A 30 -10.62 -14.45 4.34
N HIS A 31 -10.33 -14.16 3.07
CA HIS A 31 -9.65 -15.07 2.16
C HIS A 31 -8.49 -14.39 1.42
N ASP A 32 -8.77 -13.24 0.81
CA ASP A 32 -7.88 -12.55 -0.11
C ASP A 32 -7.62 -11.11 0.34
N ILE A 33 -6.39 -10.66 0.13
CA ILE A 33 -6.04 -9.25 0.24
C ILE A 33 -6.24 -8.52 -1.10
N GLY A 34 -6.69 -7.27 -1.01
CA GLY A 34 -7.00 -6.44 -2.19
C GLY A 34 -6.89 -4.94 -1.92
N LEU A 35 -7.22 -4.14 -2.94
CA LEU A 35 -7.39 -2.69 -2.78
C LEU A 35 -8.88 -2.36 -2.62
N GLY A 36 -9.23 -1.69 -1.53
CA GLY A 36 -10.58 -1.20 -1.28
C GLY A 36 -10.98 -0.02 -2.16
N GLU A 37 -12.11 0.59 -1.85
CA GLU A 37 -12.57 1.80 -2.51
C GLU A 37 -11.64 2.98 -2.30
N ARG A 38 -11.70 3.96 -3.21
CA ARG A 38 -10.92 5.18 -3.05
C ARG A 38 -11.43 5.97 -1.85
N ARG A 39 -10.53 6.41 -0.97
CA ARG A 39 -10.85 7.21 0.21
C ARG A 39 -9.81 8.30 0.39
N LEU A 40 -10.25 9.41 0.99
CA LEU A 40 -9.34 10.47 1.40
C LEU A 40 -8.56 10.03 2.63
N GLU A 41 -7.25 10.25 2.62
CA GLU A 41 -6.42 10.17 3.81
C GLU A 41 -5.50 11.39 3.88
N THR A 42 -5.15 11.77 5.11
CA THR A 42 -4.21 12.87 5.36
C THR A 42 -2.85 12.29 5.68
N ALA A 43 -1.82 12.80 5.02
CA ALA A 43 -0.43 12.44 5.25
C ALA A 43 0.42 13.69 5.52
N ARG A 44 1.46 13.54 6.35
CA ARG A 44 2.44 14.58 6.62
C ARG A 44 3.46 14.64 5.48
N ARG A 45 3.85 15.85 5.05
CA ARG A 45 4.93 16.07 4.08
C ARG A 45 6.21 16.68 4.70
N SER A 46 6.07 17.27 5.88
CA SER A 46 7.12 17.99 6.60
C SER A 46 6.85 17.92 8.10
N VAL A 47 7.84 18.33 8.88
CA VAL A 47 7.69 18.67 10.30
C VAL A 47 8.16 20.09 10.47
N ASP A 48 7.33 20.95 11.06
CA ASP A 48 7.62 22.36 11.31
C ASP A 48 8.07 23.12 10.06
N GLY A 49 7.41 22.84 8.92
CA GLY A 49 7.76 23.45 7.62
C GLY A 49 9.03 22.92 6.96
N VAL A 50 9.81 22.07 7.63
CA VAL A 50 11.00 21.42 7.06
C VAL A 50 10.57 20.12 6.37
N GLY A 51 10.47 20.19 5.05
CA GLY A 51 10.19 19.03 4.18
C GLY A 51 11.28 18.88 3.14
N PHE A 52 11.61 17.63 2.80
CA PHE A 52 12.63 17.30 1.80
C PHE A 52 12.11 17.36 0.35
N LEU A 53 10.82 17.68 0.17
CA LEU A 53 10.13 17.61 -1.11
C LEU A 53 9.53 18.97 -1.49
N ASP A 54 9.61 19.29 -2.78
CA ASP A 54 8.98 20.48 -3.35
C ASP A 54 7.47 20.51 -3.04
N PRO A 55 6.85 21.71 -2.97
CA PRO A 55 5.40 21.84 -2.79
C PRO A 55 4.61 20.99 -3.78
N PHE A 56 3.62 20.24 -3.29
CA PHE A 56 2.74 19.43 -4.13
C PHE A 56 1.60 20.24 -4.70
N ARG A 57 1.13 19.82 -5.87
CA ARG A 57 -0.06 20.39 -6.51
C ARG A 57 -1.20 19.37 -6.53
N PRO A 58 -2.46 19.82 -6.42
CA PRO A 58 -3.60 18.96 -6.73
C PRO A 58 -3.41 18.25 -8.08
N GLY A 59 -3.63 16.94 -8.10
CA GLY A 59 -3.41 16.07 -9.25
C GLY A 59 -2.06 15.34 -9.26
N ASP A 60 -1.07 15.78 -8.48
CA ASP A 60 0.20 15.05 -8.33
C ASP A 60 -0.02 13.66 -7.76
N TRP A 61 0.83 12.71 -8.16
CA TRP A 61 0.88 11.39 -7.54
C TRP A 61 2.01 11.34 -6.53
N VAL A 62 1.75 10.75 -5.38
CA VAL A 62 2.74 10.61 -4.31
C VAL A 62 2.78 9.20 -3.78
N SER A 63 3.96 8.79 -3.28
CA SER A 63 4.12 7.58 -2.50
C SER A 63 3.91 7.88 -1.02
N LEU A 64 3.31 6.91 -0.32
CA LEU A 64 2.95 7.04 1.09
C LEU A 64 3.51 5.85 1.87
N HIS A 65 4.13 6.11 3.02
CA HIS A 65 4.48 5.08 3.98
C HIS A 65 4.07 5.56 5.37
N TRP A 66 3.35 4.72 6.09
CA TRP A 66 2.65 5.06 7.32
C TRP A 66 1.68 6.23 7.13
N GLY A 67 1.94 7.38 7.75
CA GLY A 67 1.18 8.62 7.58
C GLY A 67 1.99 9.71 6.90
N TRP A 68 3.01 9.34 6.11
CA TRP A 68 3.97 10.27 5.52
C TRP A 68 3.96 10.18 4.00
N VAL A 69 4.13 11.32 3.36
CA VAL A 69 4.50 11.43 1.95
C VAL A 69 6.00 11.18 1.86
N CYS A 70 6.40 10.20 1.03
CA CYS A 70 7.81 9.84 0.87
C CYS A 70 8.44 10.44 -0.39
N ASP A 71 7.69 10.53 -1.49
CA ASP A 71 8.19 11.08 -2.76
C ASP A 71 7.05 11.42 -3.73
N ARG A 72 7.30 12.33 -4.69
CA ARG A 72 6.45 12.55 -5.87
C ARG A 72 6.70 11.44 -6.89
N LEU A 73 5.64 10.87 -7.41
CA LEU A 73 5.69 9.78 -8.39
C LEU A 73 5.47 10.31 -9.80
N SER A 74 6.42 10.02 -10.70
CA SER A 74 6.15 10.04 -12.13
C SER A 74 5.13 8.97 -12.52
N ARG A 75 4.51 9.12 -13.70
CA ARG A 75 3.58 8.11 -14.24
C ARG A 75 4.22 6.72 -14.37
N ARG A 76 5.52 6.68 -14.71
CA ARG A 76 6.30 5.43 -14.81
C ARG A 76 6.46 4.77 -13.44
N GLN A 77 6.88 5.51 -12.42
CA GLN A 77 7.03 4.99 -11.06
C GLN A 77 5.68 4.52 -10.49
N LEU A 78 4.61 5.29 -10.72
CA LEU A 78 3.25 4.91 -10.33
C LEU A 78 2.82 3.58 -10.96
N HIS A 79 3.06 3.39 -12.25
CA HIS A 79 2.75 2.15 -12.95
C HIS A 79 3.51 0.96 -12.36
N LEU A 80 4.81 1.12 -12.12
CA LEU A 80 5.65 0.08 -11.52
C LEU A 80 5.19 -0.28 -10.11
N LEU A 81 4.94 0.71 -9.27
CA LEU A 81 4.46 0.51 -7.90
C LEU A 81 3.12 -0.24 -7.88
N ARG A 82 2.18 0.15 -8.75
CA ARG A 82 0.88 -0.53 -8.89
C ARG A 82 1.06 -1.99 -9.32
N ARG A 83 1.89 -2.24 -10.34
CA ARG A 83 2.15 -3.58 -10.85
C ARG A 83 2.78 -4.47 -9.78
N SER A 84 3.81 -3.98 -9.08
CA SER A 84 4.48 -4.73 -8.02
C SER A 84 3.55 -5.04 -6.86
N THR A 85 2.70 -4.09 -6.46
CA THR A 85 1.69 -4.29 -5.41
C THR A 85 0.71 -5.39 -5.79
N LEU A 86 0.14 -5.34 -7.00
CA LEU A 86 -0.83 -6.34 -7.44
C LEU A 86 -0.20 -7.74 -7.54
N ARG A 87 1.06 -7.83 -7.98
CA ARG A 87 1.82 -9.09 -7.99
C ARG A 87 2.04 -9.63 -6.58
N GLN A 88 2.34 -8.77 -5.61
CA GLN A 88 2.47 -9.18 -4.21
C GLN A 88 1.14 -9.74 -3.68
N PHE A 89 0.02 -9.09 -3.99
CA PHE A 89 -1.30 -9.57 -3.58
C PHE A 89 -1.61 -10.93 -4.19
N GLU A 90 -1.32 -11.12 -5.49
CA GLU A 90 -1.49 -12.41 -6.16
C GLU A 90 -0.69 -13.52 -5.48
N ILE A 91 0.58 -13.26 -5.12
CA ILE A 91 1.43 -14.23 -4.44
C ILE A 91 0.90 -14.51 -3.03
N THR A 92 0.48 -13.49 -2.28
CA THR A 92 -0.06 -13.65 -0.92
C THR A 92 -1.39 -14.41 -0.92
N ASN A 93 -2.25 -14.17 -1.90
CA ASN A 93 -3.54 -14.85 -2.03
C ASN A 93 -3.40 -16.28 -2.56
N ARG A 94 -2.23 -16.63 -3.11
CA ARG A 94 -1.95 -17.99 -3.52
C ARG A 94 -1.82 -18.87 -2.29
N ARG A 95 -2.84 -19.69 -2.05
CA ARG A 95 -2.80 -20.74 -1.04
C ARG A 95 -1.75 -21.77 -1.43
N VAL A 96 -0.69 -21.87 -0.64
CA VAL A 96 0.19 -23.05 -0.68
C VAL A 96 -0.51 -24.12 0.14
N VAL A 97 -1.11 -25.09 -0.55
CA VAL A 97 -1.57 -26.31 0.09
C VAL A 97 -0.33 -27.08 0.54
N HIS A 98 0.04 -26.95 1.81
CA HIS A 98 0.93 -27.93 2.41
C HIS A 98 0.09 -29.19 2.64
N SER A 99 0.21 -30.16 1.73
CA SER A 99 -0.22 -31.52 2.03
C SER A 99 0.65 -32.03 3.18
N GLY A 100 0.14 -31.90 4.41
CA GLY A 100 0.78 -32.50 5.57
C GLY A 100 0.78 -34.00 5.39
N ALA A 101 1.94 -34.57 5.09
CA ALA A 101 2.18 -35.99 5.25
C ALA A 101 1.96 -36.33 6.73
N ARG A 102 0.81 -36.92 7.04
CA ARG A 102 0.65 -37.76 8.21
C ARG A 102 0.78 -39.18 7.70
N GLU A 103 2.02 -39.65 7.57
CA GLU A 103 2.28 -41.09 7.56
C GLU A 103 1.80 -41.63 8.91
N GLY A 104 0.63 -42.25 8.89
CA GLY A 104 0.12 -43.01 10.02
C GLY A 104 1.03 -44.22 10.22
N ILE A 105 1.73 -44.20 11.35
CA ILE A 105 2.53 -45.29 11.90
C ILE A 105 1.68 -46.58 11.89
N GLU A 106 2.23 -47.61 11.24
CA GLU A 106 1.81 -48.99 11.31
C GLU A 106 1.63 -49.44 12.78
N ASN A 107 0.52 -50.11 13.07
CA ASN A 107 0.47 -51.03 14.20
C ASN A 107 -0.04 -52.38 13.68
N GLN A 108 0.91 -53.26 13.34
CA GLN A 108 0.64 -54.67 13.08
C GLN A 108 0.35 -55.38 14.42
N SER A 109 -0.49 -56.41 14.29
CA SER A 109 -1.24 -57.15 15.30
C SER A 109 -0.43 -57.93 16.33
#